data_AF-A0A1Z5JHA8-F1
#
_entry.id   AF-A0A1Z5JHA8-F1
#
_cell.length_a   1.000
_cell.length_b   1.000
_cell.length_c   1.000
_cell.angle_alpha   90.00
_cell.angle_beta   90.00
_cell.angle_gamma   90.00
#
_symmetry.space_group_name_H-M   'P 1'
#
loop_
_entity.id
_entity.type
_entity.pdbx_description
1 polymer ?
#
loop_
_entity_poly.entity_id
_entity_poly.type
_entity_poly.pdbx_seq_one_letter_code
_entity_poly.pdbx_strand_id
1 'polypeptide(L)'
;MLSKSTATHFLTAGVSVIAGYSIFVKLFHNQCATFLIDKEHQHNQTIRSLQETHAEAIEQACQEDAVRFLETQTVLTSQNEELQHQLDLNREQLSKVSQQNDAYDERILKLSEQVKRLQRELGSSTVQVRQVQRVAQQEVESLRQQLDLSRSLVQQKIDEVRSLASTDGHDMSDVVRLQAAITRRNAAQCVQWLGVPPYALELTLHDHSSLRVEFTDFADMPHMIWTFLQLVDDGLYDGTSLQYKNTDRGPAVTGGEPHSASKQIHSSLQRQYATAGYGSEPLWFEELSPVAPCRENTFGLVGRGPTLLFPMLGYEDGGRFACPGKIVSGADILQQLRQTGQPIIIESVRILHKDGLKERSARFEL
;
A
#
# COMPACT_ATOMS: atom_id res chain seq x y z
N MET A 1 -49.29 -73.24 -107.58
CA MET A 1 -49.04 -74.33 -106.62
C MET A 1 -47.82 -73.96 -105.77
N LEU A 2 -48.05 -73.47 -104.56
CA LEU A 2 -47.03 -73.32 -103.52
C LEU A 2 -47.46 -74.18 -102.34
N SER A 3 -46.50 -74.95 -101.83
CA SER A 3 -46.65 -76.12 -100.97
C SER A 3 -47.25 -75.81 -99.59
N LYS A 4 -48.19 -76.65 -99.13
CA LYS A 4 -48.75 -76.67 -97.77
C LYS A 4 -47.69 -76.85 -96.65
N SER A 5 -46.42 -77.08 -97.00
CA SER A 5 -45.31 -77.28 -96.07
C SER A 5 -44.76 -75.99 -95.45
N THR A 6 -44.88 -74.82 -96.09
CA THR A 6 -44.34 -73.56 -95.54
C THR A 6 -45.26 -72.94 -94.49
N ALA A 7 -46.58 -73.05 -94.65
CA ALA A 7 -47.56 -72.47 -93.72
C ALA A 7 -47.51 -73.10 -92.29
N THR A 8 -47.19 -74.38 -92.18
CA THR A 8 -47.08 -75.10 -90.90
C THR A 8 -45.80 -74.77 -90.13
N HIS A 9 -44.70 -74.42 -90.80
CA HIS A 9 -43.48 -73.95 -90.15
C HIS A 9 -43.59 -72.51 -89.63
N PHE A 10 -44.30 -71.62 -90.33
CA PHE A 10 -44.55 -70.26 -89.84
C PHE A 10 -45.53 -70.23 -88.66
N LEU A 11 -46.56 -71.10 -88.64
CA LEU A 11 -47.51 -71.19 -87.54
C LEU A 11 -46.90 -71.83 -86.27
N THR A 12 -46.05 -72.86 -86.41
CA THR A 12 -45.37 -73.46 -85.25
C THR A 12 -44.24 -72.57 -84.70
N ALA A 13 -43.53 -71.83 -85.56
CA ALA A 13 -42.57 -70.80 -85.13
C ALA A 13 -43.25 -69.60 -84.46
N GLY A 14 -44.42 -69.18 -84.95
CA GLY A 14 -45.19 -68.09 -84.33
C GLY A 14 -45.72 -68.43 -82.94
N VAL A 15 -46.25 -69.65 -82.75
CA VAL A 15 -46.75 -70.11 -81.44
C VAL A 15 -45.62 -70.33 -80.44
N SER A 16 -44.45 -70.81 -80.87
CA SER A 16 -43.29 -70.98 -79.98
C SER A 16 -42.66 -69.64 -79.56
N VAL A 17 -42.64 -68.64 -80.45
CA VAL A 17 -42.18 -67.28 -80.13
C VAL A 17 -43.16 -66.56 -79.19
N ILE A 18 -44.47 -66.73 -79.39
CA ILE A 18 -45.50 -66.15 -78.49
C ILE A 18 -45.46 -66.82 -77.10
N ALA A 19 -45.29 -68.14 -77.04
CA ALA A 19 -45.13 -68.87 -75.79
C ALA A 19 -43.84 -68.49 -75.06
N GLY A 20 -42.72 -68.36 -75.78
CA GLY A 20 -41.43 -67.90 -75.24
C GLY A 20 -41.50 -66.47 -74.70
N TYR A 21 -42.16 -65.56 -75.42
CA TYR A 21 -42.39 -64.18 -74.97
C TYR A 21 -43.27 -64.13 -73.71
N SER A 22 -44.33 -64.95 -73.63
CA SER A 22 -45.19 -65.01 -72.44
C SER A 22 -44.44 -65.52 -71.20
N ILE A 23 -43.60 -66.56 -71.36
CA ILE A 23 -42.75 -67.08 -70.29
C ILE A 23 -41.70 -66.04 -69.86
N PHE A 24 -41.09 -65.35 -70.82
CA PHE A 24 -40.13 -64.28 -70.54
C PHE A 24 -40.78 -63.12 -69.78
N VAL A 25 -41.95 -62.63 -70.21
CA VAL A 25 -42.65 -61.54 -69.52
C VAL A 25 -43.05 -61.95 -68.09
N LYS A 26 -43.51 -63.19 -67.88
CA LYS A 26 -43.82 -63.69 -66.54
C LYS A 26 -42.58 -63.81 -65.65
N LEU A 27 -41.48 -64.34 -66.17
CA LEU A 27 -40.20 -64.43 -65.44
C LEU A 27 -39.65 -63.05 -65.13
N PHE A 28 -39.69 -62.13 -66.09
CA PHE A 28 -39.24 -60.75 -65.92
C PHE A 28 -40.10 -60.00 -64.89
N HIS A 29 -41.43 -60.11 -64.96
CA HIS A 29 -42.31 -59.52 -63.95
C HIS A 29 -42.08 -60.11 -62.56
N ASN A 30 -41.87 -61.42 -62.46
CA ASN A 30 -41.61 -62.06 -61.17
C ASN A 30 -40.24 -61.61 -60.62
N GLN A 31 -39.19 -61.54 -61.46
CA GLN A 31 -37.88 -61.04 -61.04
C GLN A 31 -37.91 -59.56 -60.64
N CYS A 32 -38.62 -58.71 -61.39
CA CYS A 32 -38.81 -57.30 -61.03
C CYS A 32 -39.61 -57.15 -59.74
N ALA A 33 -40.67 -57.95 -59.54
CA ALA A 33 -41.45 -57.93 -58.31
C ALA A 33 -40.61 -58.34 -57.10
N THR A 34 -39.84 -59.43 -57.20
CA THR A 34 -38.93 -59.87 -56.12
C THR A 34 -37.85 -58.83 -55.83
N PHE A 35 -37.26 -58.22 -56.87
CA PHE A 35 -36.27 -57.16 -56.70
C PHE A 35 -36.85 -55.92 -56.02
N LEU A 36 -38.07 -55.52 -56.37
CA LEU A 36 -38.76 -54.39 -55.74
C LEU A 36 -39.08 -54.68 -54.27
N ILE A 37 -39.57 -55.88 -53.96
CA ILE A 37 -39.86 -56.32 -52.59
C ILE A 37 -38.57 -56.36 -51.75
N ASP A 38 -37.47 -56.85 -52.32
CA ASP A 38 -36.18 -56.90 -51.63
C ASP A 38 -35.62 -55.49 -51.36
N LYS A 39 -35.77 -54.58 -52.33
CA LYS A 39 -35.39 -53.16 -52.17
C LYS A 39 -36.26 -52.44 -51.15
N GLU A 40 -37.56 -52.70 -51.13
CA GLU A 40 -38.48 -52.17 -50.14
C GLU A 40 -38.15 -52.70 -48.74
N HIS A 41 -37.83 -53.99 -48.62
CA HIS A 41 -37.41 -54.58 -47.35
C HIS A 41 -36.10 -53.99 -46.84
N GLN A 42 -35.10 -53.85 -47.72
CA GLN A 42 -33.81 -53.22 -47.41
C GLN A 42 -33.99 -51.76 -46.98
N HIS A 43 -34.86 -51.00 -47.65
CA HIS A 43 -35.16 -49.62 -47.30
C HIS A 43 -35.83 -49.53 -45.92
N ASN A 44 -36.83 -50.37 -45.65
CA ASN A 44 -37.51 -50.41 -44.36
C ASN A 44 -36.58 -50.80 -43.20
N GLN A 45 -35.66 -51.74 -43.42
CA GLN A 45 -34.62 -52.08 -42.42
C GLN A 45 -33.71 -50.89 -42.13
N THR A 46 -33.29 -50.16 -43.17
CA THR A 46 -32.41 -48.99 -43.04
C THR A 46 -33.10 -47.86 -42.28
N ILE A 47 -34.37 -47.61 -42.55
CA ILE A 47 -35.17 -46.62 -41.81
C ILE A 47 -35.27 -46.99 -40.33
N ARG A 48 -35.53 -48.26 -40.01
CA ARG A 48 -35.61 -48.71 -38.61
C ARG A 48 -34.28 -48.51 -37.89
N SER A 49 -33.16 -48.91 -38.51
CA SER A 49 -31.84 -48.70 -37.91
C SER A 49 -31.51 -47.21 -37.70
N LEU A 50 -31.95 -46.33 -38.61
CA LEU A 50 -31.78 -44.88 -38.47
C LEU A 50 -32.65 -44.30 -37.35
N GLN A 51 -33.87 -44.83 -37.17
CA GLN A 51 -34.75 -44.42 -36.08
C GLN A 51 -34.21 -44.85 -34.72
N GLU A 52 -33.66 -46.06 -34.62
CA GLU A 52 -33.02 -46.59 -33.41
C GLU A 52 -31.79 -45.76 -33.03
N THR A 53 -30.87 -45.50 -33.97
CA THR A 53 -29.68 -44.68 -33.68
C THR A 53 -30.02 -43.23 -33.34
N HIS A 54 -31.06 -42.66 -33.95
CA HIS A 54 -31.51 -41.31 -33.61
C HIS A 54 -32.17 -41.27 -32.21
N ALA A 55 -32.90 -42.31 -31.81
CA ALA A 55 -33.47 -42.41 -30.48
C ALA A 55 -32.37 -42.54 -29.41
N GLU A 56 -31.34 -43.36 -29.65
CA GLU A 56 -30.19 -43.50 -28.75
C GLU A 56 -29.39 -42.19 -28.62
N ALA A 57 -29.18 -41.47 -29.73
CA ALA A 57 -28.49 -40.18 -29.71
C ALA A 57 -29.26 -39.11 -28.92
N ILE A 58 -30.59 -39.09 -29.01
CA ILE A 58 -31.43 -38.19 -28.20
C ILE A 58 -31.35 -38.56 -26.72
N GLU A 59 -31.40 -39.85 -26.39
CA GLU A 59 -31.34 -40.31 -25.00
C GLU A 59 -30.00 -39.97 -24.34
N GLN A 60 -28.88 -40.15 -25.05
CA GLN A 60 -27.56 -39.74 -24.58
C GLN A 60 -27.45 -38.23 -24.38
N ALA A 61 -27.92 -37.42 -25.33
CA ALA A 61 -27.90 -35.96 -25.20
C ALA A 61 -28.73 -35.49 -23.98
N CYS A 62 -29.90 -36.08 -23.75
CA CYS A 62 -30.73 -35.78 -22.58
C CYS A 62 -30.06 -36.20 -21.26
N GLN A 63 -29.34 -37.33 -21.23
CA GLN A 63 -28.59 -37.75 -20.04
C GLN A 63 -27.42 -36.82 -19.74
N GLU A 64 -26.66 -36.41 -20.76
CA GLU A 64 -25.53 -35.48 -20.59
C GLU A 64 -25.99 -34.11 -20.07
N ASP A 65 -27.09 -33.56 -20.60
CA ASP A 65 -27.66 -32.31 -20.13
C ASP A 65 -28.20 -32.40 -18.69
N ALA A 66 -28.81 -33.54 -18.32
CA ALA A 66 -29.27 -33.77 -16.95
C ALA A 66 -28.12 -33.84 -15.94
N VAL A 67 -27.01 -34.48 -16.30
CA VAL A 67 -25.80 -34.54 -15.45
C VAL A 67 -25.19 -33.16 -15.29
N ARG A 68 -25.01 -32.39 -16.38
CA ARG A 68 -24.49 -31.02 -16.31
C ARG A 68 -25.37 -30.09 -15.48
N PHE A 69 -26.69 -30.24 -15.56
CA PHE A 69 -27.63 -29.49 -14.75
C PHE A 69 -27.47 -29.81 -13.25
N LEU A 70 -27.37 -31.08 -12.88
CA LEU A 70 -27.12 -31.52 -11.50
C LEU A 70 -25.76 -31.03 -10.96
N GLU A 71 -24.71 -31.07 -11.76
CA GLU A 71 -23.39 -30.52 -11.40
C GLU A 71 -23.47 -29.01 -11.17
N THR A 72 -24.15 -28.28 -12.04
CA THR A 72 -24.35 -26.83 -11.88
C THR A 72 -25.19 -26.52 -10.64
N GLN A 73 -26.24 -27.30 -10.38
CA GLN A 73 -27.12 -27.14 -9.22
C GLN A 73 -26.37 -27.42 -7.91
N THR A 74 -25.51 -28.43 -7.86
CA THR A 74 -24.71 -28.76 -6.67
C THR A 74 -23.66 -27.68 -6.37
N VAL A 75 -22.98 -27.16 -7.40
CA VAL A 75 -22.04 -26.03 -7.26
C VAL A 75 -22.76 -24.77 -6.76
N LEU A 76 -23.90 -24.42 -7.35
CA LEU A 76 -24.69 -23.26 -6.91
C LEU A 76 -25.23 -23.42 -5.50
N THR A 77 -25.63 -24.63 -5.10
CA THR A 77 -26.10 -24.91 -3.73
C THR A 77 -24.98 -24.73 -2.72
N SER A 78 -23.79 -25.28 -3.00
CA SER A 78 -22.60 -25.12 -2.15
C SER A 78 -22.16 -23.65 -2.04
N GLN A 79 -22.20 -22.89 -3.13
CA GLN A 79 -21.89 -21.45 -3.11
C GLN A 79 -22.90 -20.65 -2.28
N ASN A 80 -24.18 -21.04 -2.30
CA ASN A 80 -25.22 -20.38 -1.52
C ASN A 80 -25.07 -20.67 -0.02
N GLU A 81 -24.74 -21.91 0.35
CA GLU A 81 -24.42 -22.28 1.73
C GLU A 81 -23.22 -21.51 2.28
N GLU A 82 -22.15 -21.35 1.48
CA GLU A 82 -20.98 -20.55 1.84
C GLU A 82 -21.32 -19.06 2.04
N LEU A 83 -22.12 -18.48 1.13
CA LEU A 83 -22.58 -17.09 1.27
C LEU A 83 -23.47 -16.89 2.50
N GLN A 84 -24.32 -17.87 2.84
CA GLN A 84 -25.13 -17.83 4.06
C GLN A 84 -24.26 -17.87 5.32
N HIS A 85 -23.26 -18.75 5.34
CA HIS A 85 -22.29 -18.83 6.44
C HIS A 85 -21.53 -17.50 6.62
N GLN A 86 -21.10 -16.86 5.53
CA GLN A 86 -20.45 -15.55 5.59
C GLN A 86 -21.38 -14.43 6.09
N LEU A 87 -22.66 -14.45 5.71
CA LEU A 87 -23.66 -13.52 6.22
C LEU A 87 -23.87 -13.66 7.73
N ASP A 88 -23.89 -14.88 8.25
CA ASP A 88 -24.06 -15.12 9.68
C ASP A 88 -22.83 -14.69 10.50
N LEU A 89 -21.61 -14.95 10.00
CA LEU A 89 -20.39 -14.42 10.61
C LEU A 89 -20.37 -12.89 10.66
N ASN A 90 -20.76 -12.23 9.55
CA ASN A 90 -20.81 -10.77 9.49
C ASN A 90 -21.87 -10.19 10.44
N ARG A 91 -23.02 -10.87 10.61
CA ARG A 91 -24.04 -10.47 11.59
C ARG A 91 -23.53 -10.57 13.02
N GLU A 92 -22.78 -11.61 13.35
CA GLU A 92 -22.18 -11.77 14.68
C GLU A 92 -21.15 -10.67 14.97
N GLN A 93 -20.30 -10.35 13.99
CA GLN A 93 -19.34 -9.24 14.11
C GLN A 93 -20.04 -7.89 14.31
N LEU A 94 -21.10 -7.62 13.55
CA LEU A 94 -21.87 -6.39 13.68
C LEU A 94 -22.55 -6.28 15.06
N SER A 95 -23.03 -7.39 15.62
CA SER A 95 -23.56 -7.45 16.98
C SER A 95 -22.48 -7.11 18.03
N LYS A 96 -21.25 -7.64 17.89
CA LYS A 96 -20.13 -7.32 18.79
C LYS A 96 -19.75 -5.85 18.75
N VAL A 97 -19.70 -5.25 17.55
CA VAL A 97 -19.42 -3.82 17.38
C VAL A 97 -20.52 -2.96 18.01
N SER A 98 -21.79 -3.33 17.84
CA SER A 98 -22.91 -2.63 18.47
C SER A 98 -22.79 -2.62 20.00
N GLN A 99 -22.49 -3.77 20.62
CA GLN A 99 -22.30 -3.88 22.07
C GLN A 99 -21.12 -3.04 22.57
N GLN A 100 -20.05 -2.92 21.79
CA GLN A 100 -18.91 -2.07 22.14
C GLN A 100 -19.26 -0.59 22.08
N ASN A 101 -20.06 -0.16 21.10
CA ASN A 101 -20.55 1.21 21.02
C ASN A 101 -21.44 1.57 22.22
N ASP A 102 -22.37 0.67 22.60
CA ASP A 102 -23.21 0.88 23.79
C ASP A 102 -22.36 1.06 25.06
N ALA A 103 -21.26 0.30 25.19
CA ALA A 103 -20.32 0.43 26.30
C ALA A 103 -19.52 1.75 26.27
N TYR A 104 -19.21 2.30 25.10
CA TYR A 104 -18.57 3.61 24.98
C TYR A 104 -19.53 4.75 25.33
N ASP A 105 -20.79 4.67 24.92
CA ASP A 105 -21.81 5.67 25.27
C ASP A 105 -22.04 5.74 26.77
N GLU A 106 -22.07 4.59 27.47
CA GLU A 106 -22.16 4.56 28.93
C GLU A 106 -20.95 5.24 29.61
N ARG A 107 -19.74 5.06 29.06
CA ARG A 107 -18.52 5.71 29.58
C ARG A 107 -18.55 7.23 29.37
N ILE A 108 -19.03 7.69 28.21
CA ILE A 108 -19.17 9.13 27.90
C ILE A 108 -20.15 9.78 28.88
N LEU A 109 -21.27 9.12 29.17
CA LEU A 109 -22.24 9.61 30.16
C LEU A 109 -21.61 9.75 31.55
N LYS A 110 -20.87 8.72 32.03
CA LYS A 110 -20.18 8.76 33.32
C LYS A 110 -19.14 9.88 33.40
N LEU A 111 -18.35 10.09 32.35
CA LEU A 111 -17.37 11.17 32.29
C LEU A 111 -18.02 12.56 32.27
N SER A 112 -19.11 12.72 31.52
CA SER A 112 -19.89 13.97 31.49
C SER A 112 -20.43 14.33 32.87
N GLU A 113 -20.88 13.33 33.64
CA GLU A 113 -21.37 13.54 34.99
C GLU A 113 -20.25 13.86 35.99
N GLN A 114 -19.06 13.27 35.85
CA GLN A 114 -17.87 13.65 36.62
C GLN A 114 -17.44 15.09 36.34
N VAL A 115 -17.43 15.52 35.08
CA VAL A 115 -17.14 16.92 34.70
C VAL A 115 -18.14 17.88 35.33
N LYS A 116 -19.44 17.54 35.32
CA LYS A 116 -20.48 18.36 35.98
C LYS A 116 -20.29 18.43 37.50
N ARG A 117 -19.87 17.34 38.16
CA ARG A 117 -19.55 17.35 39.61
C ARG A 117 -18.35 18.24 39.91
N LEU A 118 -17.26 18.09 39.17
CA LEU A 118 -16.05 18.92 39.31
C LEU A 118 -16.35 20.41 39.07
N GLN A 119 -17.21 20.74 38.10
CA GLN A 119 -17.67 22.11 37.87
C GLN A 119 -18.48 22.69 39.05
N ARG A 120 -19.25 21.86 39.77
CA ARG A 120 -19.98 22.30 40.98
C ARG A 120 -19.06 22.45 42.18
N GLU A 121 -18.10 21.55 42.37
CA GLU A 121 -17.11 21.62 43.45
C GLU A 121 -16.19 22.84 43.29
N LEU A 122 -15.85 23.23 42.06
CA LEU A 122 -15.13 24.47 41.77
C LEU A 122 -15.92 25.75 42.12
N GLY A 123 -17.26 25.68 42.23
CA GLY A 123 -18.11 26.82 42.55
C GLY A 123 -18.04 27.28 44.02
N SER A 124 -17.50 26.45 44.93
CA SER A 124 -17.53 26.68 46.38
C SER A 124 -16.33 27.47 46.96
N SER A 125 -15.26 27.73 46.19
CA SER A 125 -14.03 28.37 46.70
C SER A 125 -13.84 29.80 46.15
N THR A 126 -14.74 30.71 46.53
CA THR A 126 -15.14 31.88 45.73
C THR A 126 -14.51 33.23 46.13
N VAL A 127 -13.26 33.29 46.61
CA VAL A 127 -12.58 34.59 46.85
C VAL A 127 -11.21 34.74 46.16
N GLN A 128 -10.43 33.69 45.95
CA GLN A 128 -9.17 33.79 45.17
C GLN A 128 -9.36 33.67 43.65
N VAL A 129 -10.47 33.07 43.19
CA VAL A 129 -10.74 32.80 41.76
C VAL A 129 -11.13 34.05 40.96
N ARG A 130 -11.75 35.07 41.57
CA ARG A 130 -12.21 36.25 40.82
C ARG A 130 -11.09 37.09 40.19
N GLN A 131 -9.88 37.04 40.76
CA GLN A 131 -8.71 37.75 40.20
C GLN A 131 -8.09 36.96 39.04
N VAL A 132 -7.94 35.64 39.19
CA VAL A 132 -7.40 34.75 38.14
C VAL A 132 -8.38 34.62 36.97
N GLN A 133 -9.69 34.61 37.24
CA GLN A 133 -10.73 34.49 36.21
C GLN A 133 -10.82 35.73 35.31
N ARG A 134 -10.54 36.94 35.82
CA ARG A 134 -10.45 38.15 34.96
C ARG A 134 -9.23 38.12 34.05
N VAL A 135 -8.08 37.68 34.58
CA VAL A 135 -6.84 37.57 33.79
C VAL A 135 -6.98 36.47 32.73
N ALA A 136 -7.52 35.31 33.11
CA ALA A 136 -7.77 34.21 32.19
C ALA A 136 -8.86 34.54 31.15
N GLN A 137 -9.90 35.31 31.49
CA GLN A 137 -10.90 35.76 30.51
C GLN A 137 -10.32 36.74 29.50
N GLN A 138 -9.45 37.66 29.93
CA GLN A 138 -8.73 38.55 29.01
C GLN A 138 -7.76 37.80 28.10
N GLU A 139 -7.06 36.79 28.63
CA GLU A 139 -6.18 35.94 27.81
C GLU A 139 -6.98 35.06 26.84
N VAL A 140 -8.14 34.52 27.24
CA VAL A 140 -9.00 33.72 26.35
C VAL A 140 -9.65 34.59 25.27
N GLU A 141 -10.05 35.82 25.56
CA GLU A 141 -10.53 36.76 24.54
C GLU A 141 -9.40 37.18 23.59
N SER A 142 -8.19 37.42 24.09
CA SER A 142 -7.00 37.69 23.26
C SER A 142 -6.66 36.51 22.36
N LEU A 143 -6.67 35.29 22.90
CA LEU A 143 -6.42 34.06 22.13
C LEU A 143 -7.55 33.76 21.14
N ARG A 144 -8.81 34.08 21.45
CA ARG A 144 -9.92 33.98 20.49
C ARG A 144 -9.80 35.00 19.37
N GLN A 145 -9.43 36.24 19.67
CA GLN A 145 -9.15 37.24 18.64
C GLN A 145 -7.95 36.82 17.77
N GLN A 146 -6.90 36.25 18.35
CA GLN A 146 -5.77 35.69 17.59
C GLN A 146 -6.17 34.47 16.76
N LEU A 147 -7.08 33.62 17.27
CA LEU A 147 -7.60 32.46 16.53
C LEU A 147 -8.50 32.91 15.37
N ASP A 148 -9.35 33.91 15.57
CA ASP A 148 -10.20 34.45 14.51
C ASP A 148 -9.38 35.21 13.46
N LEU A 149 -8.31 35.91 13.87
CA LEU A 149 -7.34 36.50 12.96
C LEU A 149 -6.57 35.42 12.18
N SER A 150 -6.18 34.34 12.86
CA SER A 150 -5.51 33.19 12.23
C SER A 150 -6.45 32.48 11.25
N ARG A 151 -7.72 32.31 11.60
CA ARG A 151 -8.74 31.74 10.72
C ARG A 151 -9.05 32.64 9.54
N SER A 152 -9.11 33.96 9.72
CA SER A 152 -9.30 34.88 8.60
C SER A 152 -8.08 34.91 7.69
N LEU A 153 -6.86 34.84 8.24
CA LEU A 153 -5.61 34.73 7.47
C LEU A 153 -5.52 33.39 6.72
N VAL A 154 -5.94 32.28 7.34
CA VAL A 154 -5.99 30.97 6.69
C VAL A 154 -7.05 30.96 5.59
N GLN A 155 -8.23 31.54 5.84
CA GLN A 155 -9.28 31.64 4.83
C GLN A 155 -8.86 32.55 3.67
N GLN A 156 -8.24 33.70 3.96
CA GLN A 156 -7.64 34.58 2.96
C GLN A 156 -6.54 33.85 2.16
N LYS A 157 -5.73 33.00 2.81
CA LYS A 157 -4.73 32.17 2.13
C LYS A 157 -5.35 31.04 1.31
N ILE A 158 -6.47 30.46 1.74
CA ILE A 158 -7.23 29.47 0.98
C ILE A 158 -7.86 30.13 -0.25
N ASP A 159 -8.39 31.34 -0.11
CA ASP A 159 -9.01 32.09 -1.20
C ASP A 159 -7.94 32.64 -2.18
N GLU A 160 -6.74 33.02 -1.71
CA GLU A 160 -5.55 33.25 -2.55
C GLU A 160 -5.10 31.96 -3.27
N VAL A 161 -5.07 30.82 -2.58
CA VAL A 161 -4.74 29.52 -3.20
C VAL A 161 -5.77 29.12 -4.26
N ARG A 162 -7.03 29.52 -4.09
CA ARG A 162 -8.13 29.23 -5.01
C ARG A 162 -8.15 30.19 -6.21
N SER A 163 -7.73 31.46 -6.05
CA SER A 163 -7.55 32.40 -7.17
C SER A 163 -6.27 32.15 -7.97
N LEU A 164 -5.25 31.55 -7.34
CA LEU A 164 -4.01 31.10 -8.00
C LEU A 164 -4.17 29.78 -8.77
N ALA A 165 -5.27 29.04 -8.58
CA ALA A 165 -5.55 27.78 -9.26
C ALA A 165 -6.14 27.94 -10.69
N SER A 166 -6.37 29.17 -11.17
CA SER A 166 -7.01 29.45 -12.47
C SER A 166 -6.06 29.87 -13.59
N THR A 167 -4.75 29.69 -13.45
CA THR A 167 -3.80 29.96 -14.55
C THR A 167 -2.72 28.89 -14.62
N ASP A 168 -2.77 28.09 -15.68
CA ASP A 168 -1.81 27.04 -16.03
C ASP A 168 -0.37 27.58 -16.13
N GLY A 169 0.54 26.98 -15.37
CA GLY A 169 1.98 27.18 -15.44
C GLY A 169 2.68 26.62 -14.21
N HIS A 170 3.39 25.49 -14.36
CA HIS A 170 4.17 24.91 -13.25
C HIS A 170 5.31 25.85 -12.84
N ASP A 171 5.13 26.47 -11.68
CA ASP A 171 6.02 27.50 -11.13
C ASP A 171 6.74 27.01 -9.86
N MET A 172 7.88 27.61 -9.53
CA MET A 172 8.72 27.32 -8.35
C MET A 172 7.94 27.31 -7.02
N SER A 173 6.76 27.92 -6.99
CA SER A 173 5.78 27.90 -5.90
C SER A 173 5.35 26.48 -5.51
N ASP A 174 5.19 25.55 -6.46
CA ASP A 174 4.77 24.17 -6.18
C ASP A 174 5.85 23.40 -5.41
N VAL A 175 7.12 23.66 -5.71
CA VAL A 175 8.27 23.08 -5.01
C VAL A 175 8.31 23.54 -3.55
N VAL A 176 8.12 24.83 -3.30
CA VAL A 176 8.07 25.40 -1.95
C VAL A 176 6.88 24.83 -1.16
N ARG A 177 5.72 24.68 -1.79
CA ARG A 177 4.53 24.08 -1.17
C ARG A 177 4.75 22.61 -0.82
N LEU A 178 5.38 21.85 -1.71
CA LEU A 178 5.70 20.45 -1.49
C LEU A 178 6.72 20.28 -0.36
N GLN A 179 7.75 21.12 -0.32
CA GLN A 179 8.73 21.16 0.77
C GLN A 179 8.04 21.38 2.12
N ALA A 180 7.19 22.40 2.23
CA ALA A 180 6.45 22.68 3.47
C ALA A 180 5.49 21.53 3.87
N ALA A 181 4.95 20.78 2.91
CA ALA A 181 4.13 19.61 3.19
C ALA A 181 4.96 18.44 3.73
N ILE A 182 6.14 18.18 3.16
CA ILE A 182 7.03 17.11 3.58
C ILE A 182 7.62 17.39 4.97
N THR A 183 8.11 18.60 5.23
CA THR A 183 8.61 19.03 6.55
C THR A 183 7.54 18.82 7.62
N ARG A 184 6.29 19.22 7.37
CA ARG A 184 5.16 19.00 8.30
C ARG A 184 4.85 17.52 8.51
N ARG A 185 4.86 16.71 7.44
CA ARG A 185 4.60 15.27 7.53
C ARG A 185 5.68 14.57 8.36
N ASN A 186 6.95 14.83 8.09
CA ASN A 186 8.05 14.20 8.82
C ASN A 186 8.09 14.66 10.28
N ALA A 187 7.75 15.93 10.54
CA ALA A 187 7.59 16.41 11.90
C ALA A 187 6.50 15.63 12.65
N ALA A 188 5.33 15.45 12.02
CA ALA A 188 4.24 14.67 12.59
C ALA A 188 4.61 13.20 12.80
N GLN A 189 5.37 12.59 11.87
CA GLN A 189 5.84 11.21 11.99
C GLN A 189 6.81 11.02 13.16
N CYS A 190 7.78 11.93 13.33
CA CYS A 190 8.65 11.94 14.51
C CYS A 190 7.84 12.00 15.80
N VAL A 191 6.88 12.94 15.89
CA VAL A 191 6.08 13.13 17.11
C VAL A 191 5.17 11.94 17.40
N GLN A 192 4.59 11.35 16.35
CA GLN A 192 3.76 10.16 16.48
C GLN A 192 4.57 8.94 16.96
N TRP A 193 5.83 8.82 16.52
CA TRP A 193 6.68 7.69 16.86
C TRP A 193 7.38 7.83 18.22
N LEU A 194 8.00 8.98 18.48
CA LEU A 194 8.90 9.19 19.62
C LEU A 194 8.34 10.14 20.68
N GLY A 195 7.14 10.71 20.46
CA GLY A 195 6.56 11.72 21.34
C GLY A 195 7.13 13.11 21.09
N VAL A 196 7.05 14.01 22.07
CA VAL A 196 7.52 15.39 21.92
C VAL A 196 9.04 15.46 22.14
N PRO A 197 9.82 16.18 21.30
CA PRO A 197 11.27 16.34 21.48
C PRO A 197 11.64 16.98 22.84
N PRO A 198 12.90 16.87 23.30
CA PRO A 198 14.06 16.37 22.57
C PRO A 198 14.10 14.85 22.47
N TYR A 199 14.55 14.36 21.31
CA TYR A 199 14.84 12.95 21.07
C TYR A 199 16.31 12.71 21.39
N ALA A 200 16.59 11.68 22.20
CA ALA A 200 17.94 11.35 22.62
C ALA A 200 18.43 10.09 21.90
N LEU A 201 19.72 10.06 21.60
CA LEU A 201 20.40 8.94 20.96
C LEU A 201 21.64 8.59 21.75
N GLU A 202 21.96 7.30 21.79
CA GLU A 202 23.17 6.76 22.38
C GLU A 202 23.95 5.98 21.33
N LEU A 203 25.20 6.38 21.12
CA LEU A 203 26.17 5.70 20.28
C LEU A 203 27.10 4.91 21.19
N THR A 204 27.08 3.60 21.09
CA THR A 204 28.04 2.72 21.77
C THR A 204 29.22 2.49 20.84
N LEU A 205 30.43 2.67 21.34
CA LEU A 205 31.67 2.55 20.59
C LEU A 205 32.40 1.24 20.94
N HIS A 206 33.36 0.83 20.12
CA HIS A 206 34.06 -0.47 20.25
C HIS A 206 34.82 -0.67 21.58
N ASP A 207 35.19 0.41 22.26
CA ASP A 207 35.79 0.34 23.59
C ASP A 207 34.73 0.31 24.72
N HIS A 208 33.47 0.11 24.36
CA HIS A 208 32.29 0.17 25.21
C HIS A 208 32.04 1.54 25.85
N SER A 209 32.69 2.60 25.36
CA SER A 209 32.34 3.97 25.73
C SER A 209 31.06 4.41 25.00
N SER A 210 30.35 5.37 25.58
CA SER A 210 29.05 5.84 25.09
C SER A 210 29.06 7.34 24.82
N LEU A 211 28.71 7.73 23.60
CA LEU A 211 28.47 9.12 23.21
C LEU A 211 26.96 9.35 23.11
N ARG A 212 26.44 10.34 23.86
CA ARG A 212 25.01 10.66 23.86
C ARG A 212 24.75 12.01 23.25
N VAL A 213 23.75 12.08 22.37
CA VAL A 213 23.30 13.32 21.72
C VAL A 213 21.80 13.51 21.87
N GLU A 214 21.36 14.75 21.81
CA GLU A 214 19.95 15.13 21.84
C GLU A 214 19.61 16.09 20.71
N PHE A 215 18.53 15.82 19.98
CA PHE A 215 17.99 16.76 19.00
C PHE A 215 17.20 17.86 19.71
N THR A 216 17.74 19.09 19.69
CA THR A 216 17.17 20.27 20.33
C THR A 216 16.43 21.16 19.35
N ASP A 217 16.84 21.18 18.08
CA ASP A 217 16.38 22.15 17.09
C ASP A 217 15.47 21.49 16.05
N PHE A 218 14.53 20.70 16.55
CA PHE A 218 13.64 19.86 15.75
C PHE A 218 12.73 20.65 14.79
N ALA A 219 12.33 21.86 15.18
CA ALA A 219 11.42 22.69 14.39
C ALA A 219 12.03 23.09 13.04
N ASP A 220 13.35 23.25 12.98
CA ASP A 220 14.05 23.78 11.80
C ASP A 220 14.47 22.68 10.82
N MET A 221 14.73 21.45 11.33
CA MET A 221 15.30 20.34 10.54
C MET A 221 14.55 19.00 10.68
N PRO A 222 13.21 18.97 10.61
CA PRO A 222 12.47 17.74 10.92
C PRO A 222 12.61 16.66 9.85
N HIS A 223 12.83 16.98 8.57
CA HIS A 223 13.06 15.96 7.55
C HIS A 223 14.41 15.28 7.73
N MET A 224 15.45 16.06 8.03
CA MET A 224 16.79 15.53 8.25
C MET A 224 16.83 14.65 9.49
N ILE A 225 16.22 15.10 10.60
CA ILE A 225 16.11 14.32 11.83
C ILE A 225 15.33 13.03 11.57
N TRP A 226 14.17 13.10 10.90
CA TRP A 226 13.38 11.90 10.57
C TRP A 226 14.19 10.91 9.74
N THR A 227 14.85 11.38 8.68
CA THR A 227 15.66 10.51 7.81
C THR A 227 16.76 9.82 8.58
N PHE A 228 17.48 10.57 9.43
CA PHE A 228 18.51 10.02 10.30
C PHE A 228 17.96 8.94 11.25
N LEU A 229 16.83 9.23 11.93
CA LEU A 229 16.22 8.28 12.85
C LEU A 229 15.79 6.98 12.17
N GLN A 230 15.32 7.04 10.91
CA GLN A 230 15.02 5.84 10.12
C GLN A 230 16.29 5.00 9.85
N LEU A 231 17.40 5.65 9.50
CA LEU A 231 18.68 4.95 9.26
C LEU A 231 19.22 4.29 10.54
N VAL A 232 18.97 4.90 11.71
CA VAL A 232 19.29 4.31 13.01
C VAL A 232 18.40 3.10 13.30
N ASP A 233 17.08 3.20 13.06
CA ASP A 233 16.14 2.08 13.25
C ASP A 233 16.49 0.87 12.37
N ASP A 234 16.96 1.13 11.15
CA ASP A 234 17.42 0.11 10.21
C ASP A 234 18.81 -0.49 10.60
N GLY A 235 19.43 -0.01 11.68
CA GLY A 235 20.74 -0.50 12.17
C GLY A 235 21.91 -0.19 11.25
N LEU A 236 21.79 0.81 10.37
CA LEU A 236 22.76 1.04 9.29
C LEU A 236 24.06 1.71 9.76
N TYR A 237 24.07 2.27 10.96
CA TYR A 237 25.27 2.87 11.55
C TYR A 237 26.19 1.86 12.24
N ASP A 238 25.71 0.64 12.48
CA ASP A 238 26.47 -0.38 13.19
C ASP A 238 27.68 -0.82 12.35
N GLY A 239 28.86 -0.84 12.97
CA GLY A 239 30.14 -1.16 12.30
C GLY A 239 30.74 -0.01 11.47
N THR A 240 30.10 1.16 11.40
CA THR A 240 30.70 2.34 10.78
C THR A 240 31.76 2.98 11.69
N SER A 241 32.54 3.93 11.21
CA SER A 241 33.63 4.54 12.01
C SER A 241 33.54 6.07 12.07
N LEU A 242 33.96 6.61 13.20
CA LEU A 242 34.20 8.04 13.44
C LEU A 242 35.69 8.31 13.44
N GLN A 243 36.10 9.41 12.82
CA GLN A 243 37.50 9.82 12.78
C GLN A 243 37.62 11.34 12.87
N TYR A 244 38.65 11.81 13.56
CA TYR A 244 39.04 13.21 13.51
C TYR A 244 39.64 13.55 12.15
N LYS A 245 39.10 14.56 11.48
CA LYS A 245 39.60 15.09 10.21
C LYS A 245 39.43 16.61 10.15
N ASN A 246 40.33 17.26 9.44
CA ASN A 246 40.09 18.62 8.97
C ASN A 246 39.15 18.52 7.77
N THR A 247 37.89 18.91 7.96
CA THR A 247 36.95 19.09 6.86
C THR A 247 37.26 20.38 6.13
N ASP A 248 36.69 20.57 4.94
CA ASP A 248 36.83 21.82 4.15
C ASP A 248 36.43 23.08 4.93
N ARG A 249 35.72 22.94 6.05
CA ARG A 249 35.22 24.06 6.87
C ARG A 249 35.84 24.15 8.25
N GLY A 250 36.67 23.19 8.63
CA GLY A 250 37.36 23.19 9.92
C GLY A 250 37.45 21.81 10.58
N PRO A 251 38.11 21.75 11.75
CA PRO A 251 38.36 20.50 12.46
C PRO A 251 37.05 19.92 13.01
N ALA A 252 36.80 18.64 12.72
CA ALA A 252 35.65 17.91 13.23
C ALA A 252 35.99 16.44 13.45
N VAL A 253 35.24 15.80 14.33
CA VAL A 253 35.10 14.33 14.30
C VAL A 253 33.92 14.02 13.39
N THR A 254 34.14 13.23 12.35
CA THR A 254 33.12 12.92 11.35
C THR A 254 33.24 11.48 10.86
N GLY A 255 32.15 10.93 10.35
CA GLY A 255 32.10 9.58 9.81
C GLY A 255 30.71 8.99 9.94
N GLY A 256 30.64 7.70 10.21
CA GLY A 256 29.36 7.03 10.39
C GLY A 256 28.57 6.78 9.11
N GLU A 257 29.15 7.01 7.93
CA GLU A 257 28.43 6.86 6.66
C GLU A 257 28.18 5.38 6.32
N PRO A 258 26.92 4.92 6.23
CA PRO A 258 26.63 3.54 5.86
C PRO A 258 26.91 3.29 4.38
N HIS A 259 27.65 2.22 4.05
CA HIS A 259 27.97 1.85 2.65
C HIS A 259 26.74 1.53 1.80
N SER A 260 25.67 1.02 2.42
CA SER A 260 24.37 0.79 1.77
C SER A 260 23.62 2.10 1.53
N ALA A 261 23.72 3.05 2.45
CA ALA A 261 23.07 4.36 2.34
C ALA A 261 23.73 5.21 1.23
N SER A 262 25.06 5.23 1.11
CA SER A 262 25.76 6.08 0.14
C SER A 262 25.35 5.86 -1.34
N LYS A 263 24.79 4.69 -1.68
CA LYS A 263 24.30 4.36 -3.04
C LYS A 263 22.77 4.32 -3.17
N GLN A 264 22.03 4.17 -2.07
CA GLN A 264 20.58 3.90 -2.07
C GLN A 264 19.75 4.86 -1.22
N ILE A 265 20.27 6.01 -0.77
CA ILE A 265 19.42 7.06 -0.17
C ILE A 265 18.55 7.72 -1.26
N HIS A 266 17.64 6.94 -1.84
CA HIS A 266 16.31 7.40 -2.15
C HIS A 266 15.66 7.73 -0.82
N SER A 267 15.92 8.94 -0.32
CA SER A 267 15.21 9.46 0.85
C SER A 267 13.72 9.20 0.64
N SER A 268 12.98 8.90 1.71
CA SER A 268 11.50 8.77 1.65
C SER A 268 10.90 9.91 0.80
N LEU A 269 11.51 11.07 0.92
CA LEU A 269 11.28 12.27 0.14
C LEU A 269 11.51 12.14 -1.39
N GLN A 270 12.59 11.51 -1.86
CA GLN A 270 12.84 11.33 -3.31
C GLN A 270 11.81 10.38 -3.92
N ARG A 271 11.37 9.37 -3.15
CA ARG A 271 10.26 8.49 -3.54
C ARG A 271 8.93 9.26 -3.58
N GLN A 272 8.65 10.09 -2.58
CA GLN A 272 7.43 10.91 -2.54
C GLN A 272 7.39 11.94 -3.68
N TYR A 273 8.53 12.54 -4.02
CA TYR A 273 8.68 13.48 -5.14
C TYR A 273 8.41 12.79 -6.48
N ALA A 274 9.07 11.65 -6.72
CA ALA A 274 8.85 10.84 -7.90
C ALA A 274 7.38 10.36 -8.03
N THR A 275 6.76 9.97 -6.91
CA THR A 275 5.35 9.55 -6.88
C THR A 275 4.39 10.70 -7.21
N ALA A 276 4.77 11.94 -6.90
CA ALA A 276 4.00 13.14 -7.21
C ALA A 276 4.18 13.64 -8.67
N GLY A 277 4.91 12.91 -9.52
CA GLY A 277 5.06 13.22 -10.94
C GLY A 277 6.18 14.21 -11.27
N TYR A 278 6.92 14.67 -10.27
CA TYR A 278 8.13 15.44 -10.48
C TYR A 278 9.30 14.46 -10.61
N GLY A 279 10.05 14.50 -11.71
CA GLY A 279 10.96 13.44 -12.17
C GLY A 279 12.00 12.92 -11.17
N SER A 280 12.85 11.98 -11.60
CA SER A 280 13.83 11.29 -10.74
C SER A 280 14.98 12.16 -10.20
N GLU A 281 15.03 13.44 -10.57
CA GLU A 281 16.06 14.34 -10.07
C GLU A 281 15.95 14.49 -8.55
N PRO A 282 17.05 14.28 -7.80
CA PRO A 282 17.03 14.35 -6.36
C PRO A 282 16.79 15.80 -5.95
N LEU A 283 15.59 16.11 -5.47
CA LEU A 283 15.36 17.39 -4.85
C LEU A 283 16.29 17.49 -3.61
N TRP A 284 17.10 18.54 -3.59
CA TRP A 284 18.13 18.77 -2.59
C TRP A 284 17.55 19.68 -1.52
N PHE A 285 17.48 19.18 -0.28
CA PHE A 285 16.93 19.91 0.87
C PHE A 285 18.09 20.27 1.77
N GLU A 286 18.46 21.53 1.77
CA GLU A 286 19.27 22.09 2.84
C GLU A 286 18.31 22.60 3.93
N GLU A 287 18.12 21.81 4.98
CA GLU A 287 17.51 22.29 6.22
C GLU A 287 18.65 22.83 7.10
N LEU A 288 18.63 24.11 7.43
CA LEU A 288 19.62 24.77 8.29
C LEU A 288 18.86 25.55 9.35
N SER A 289 19.40 25.57 10.58
CA SER A 289 18.87 26.45 11.63
C SER A 289 19.66 27.76 11.67
N PRO A 290 19.01 28.92 11.47
CA PRO A 290 19.66 30.21 11.72
C PRO A 290 19.87 30.48 13.22
N VAL A 291 19.21 29.72 14.11
CA VAL A 291 19.21 29.93 15.56
C VAL A 291 20.18 28.97 16.28
N ALA A 292 20.48 27.83 15.66
CA ALA A 292 21.42 26.83 16.17
C ALA A 292 22.57 26.57 15.17
N PRO A 293 23.52 27.51 15.05
CA PRO A 293 24.69 27.30 14.22
C PRO A 293 25.56 26.17 14.76
N CYS A 294 26.19 25.43 13.85
CA CYS A 294 27.17 24.40 14.20
C CYS A 294 28.34 25.01 14.98
N ARG A 295 28.53 24.53 16.21
CA ARG A 295 29.58 24.98 17.14
C ARG A 295 30.15 23.83 17.98
N GLU A 296 31.20 24.10 18.73
CA GLU A 296 31.73 23.09 19.67
C GLU A 296 30.60 22.57 20.59
N ASN A 297 30.61 21.26 20.86
CA ASN A 297 29.58 20.54 21.62
C ASN A 297 28.21 20.39 20.91
N THR A 298 28.13 20.69 19.61
CA THR A 298 26.94 20.36 18.81
C THR A 298 27.06 19.02 18.11
N PHE A 299 25.90 18.49 17.74
CA PHE A 299 25.77 17.31 16.89
C PHE A 299 25.16 17.73 15.56
N GLY A 300 25.84 17.36 14.49
CA GLY A 300 25.46 17.67 13.13
C GLY A 300 25.41 16.46 12.22
N LEU A 301 24.80 16.71 11.07
CA LEU A 301 24.56 15.75 10.02
C LEU A 301 25.02 16.36 8.69
N VAL A 302 25.75 15.57 7.90
CA VAL A 302 26.22 15.96 6.57
C VAL A 302 25.41 15.21 5.52
N GLY A 303 25.02 15.92 4.46
CA GLY A 303 24.13 15.39 3.42
C GLY A 303 22.71 15.22 3.94
N ARG A 304 22.03 14.14 3.53
CA ARG A 304 20.64 13.81 3.95
C ARG A 304 20.56 13.12 5.31
N GLY A 305 21.43 13.46 6.26
CA GLY A 305 21.59 12.70 7.50
C GLY A 305 22.54 11.49 7.51
N PRO A 306 23.16 11.00 6.41
CA PRO A 306 23.92 9.74 6.48
C PRO A 306 25.23 9.85 7.25
N THR A 307 25.89 11.01 7.22
CA THR A 307 27.21 11.17 7.81
C THR A 307 27.13 12.03 9.06
N LEU A 308 27.68 11.52 10.16
CA LEU A 308 27.73 12.19 11.45
C LEU A 308 28.81 13.27 11.46
N LEU A 309 28.53 14.38 12.12
CA LEU A 309 29.44 15.51 12.30
C LEU A 309 29.43 15.98 13.75
N PHE A 310 30.62 16.10 14.32
CA PHE A 310 30.86 16.68 15.64
C PHE A 310 31.90 17.80 15.49
N PRO A 311 31.47 19.07 15.39
CA PRO A 311 32.38 20.20 15.23
C PRO A 311 33.29 20.36 16.45
N MET A 312 34.61 20.51 16.24
CA MET A 312 35.56 20.74 17.33
C MET A 312 35.82 22.23 17.61
N LEU A 313 35.37 23.11 16.70
CA LEU A 313 35.41 24.55 16.83
C LEU A 313 34.10 25.14 16.30
N GLY A 314 33.79 26.38 16.69
CA GLY A 314 32.72 27.16 16.08
C GLY A 314 33.01 27.43 14.60
N TYR A 315 32.01 27.25 13.73
CA TYR A 315 32.09 27.72 12.36
C TYR A 315 31.55 29.16 12.31
N GLU A 316 32.40 30.14 11.97
CA GLU A 316 32.03 31.57 11.99
C GLU A 316 31.04 31.95 10.87
N ASP A 317 30.99 31.19 9.76
CA ASP A 317 30.24 31.54 8.55
C ASP A 317 28.91 30.79 8.38
N GLY A 318 28.01 30.88 9.37
CA GLY A 318 26.58 30.50 9.22
C GLY A 318 26.36 29.11 8.57
N GLY A 319 27.16 28.13 8.99
CA GLY A 319 27.58 26.98 8.19
C GLY A 319 26.48 26.19 7.47
N ARG A 320 26.79 25.69 6.25
CA ARG A 320 25.95 24.75 5.48
C ARG A 320 25.85 23.34 6.10
N PHE A 321 26.34 23.16 7.32
CA PHE A 321 26.10 21.92 8.05
C PHE A 321 24.88 22.12 8.92
N ALA A 322 24.00 21.13 8.91
CA ALA A 322 22.85 21.11 9.78
C ALA A 322 23.29 20.52 11.12
N CYS A 323 23.20 21.32 12.19
CA CYS A 323 23.46 20.87 13.55
C CYS A 323 22.17 20.86 14.38
N PRO A 324 21.29 19.85 14.18
CA PRO A 324 20.00 19.77 14.85
C PRO A 324 20.08 19.40 16.34
N GLY A 325 21.26 19.10 16.86
CA GLY A 325 21.40 18.61 18.21
C GLY A 325 22.64 19.08 18.95
N LYS A 326 22.73 18.61 20.19
CA LYS A 326 23.85 18.84 21.10
C LYS A 326 24.38 17.53 21.64
N ILE A 327 25.65 17.55 22.03
CA ILE A 327 26.27 16.47 22.79
C ILE A 327 25.85 16.61 24.26
N VAL A 328 25.35 15.52 24.84
CA VAL A 328 24.89 15.45 26.23
C VAL A 328 25.92 14.78 27.13
N SER A 329 26.60 13.76 26.62
CA SER A 329 27.70 13.07 27.31
C SER A 329 28.67 12.45 26.31
N GLY A 330 29.91 12.16 26.72
CA GLY A 330 30.95 11.56 25.88
C GLY A 330 31.80 12.58 25.10
N ALA A 331 31.82 13.85 25.51
CA ALA A 331 32.64 14.88 24.85
C ALA A 331 34.15 14.63 24.99
N ASP A 332 34.55 13.97 26.07
CA ASP A 332 35.92 13.50 26.33
C ASP A 332 36.39 12.49 25.27
N ILE A 333 35.51 11.61 24.80
CA ILE A 333 35.78 10.67 23.70
C ILE A 333 36.15 11.44 22.43
N LEU A 334 35.40 12.51 22.11
CA LEU A 334 35.65 13.33 20.93
C LEU A 334 37.00 14.06 21.03
N GLN A 335 37.38 14.51 22.23
CA GLN A 335 38.69 15.11 22.47
C GLN A 335 39.82 14.07 22.35
N GLN A 336 39.60 12.83 22.81
CA GLN A 336 40.56 11.74 22.63
C GLN A 336 40.76 11.40 21.15
N LEU A 337 39.69 11.34 20.35
CA LEU A 337 39.78 11.14 18.90
C LEU A 337 40.56 12.28 18.22
N ARG A 338 40.35 13.52 18.68
CA ARG A 338 41.12 14.67 18.20
C ARG A 338 42.62 14.56 18.53
N GLN A 339 42.97 14.11 19.73
CA GLN A 339 44.37 14.00 20.17
C GLN A 339 45.10 12.84 19.51
N THR A 340 44.43 11.69 19.39
CA THR A 340 45.05 10.45 18.88
C THR A 340 44.98 10.35 17.36
N GLY A 341 43.97 10.94 16.73
CA GLY A 341 43.68 10.81 15.30
C GLY A 341 43.24 9.40 14.88
N GLN A 342 43.14 8.46 15.83
CA GLN A 342 42.77 7.08 15.56
C GLN A 342 41.26 6.99 15.34
N PRO A 343 40.80 6.30 14.28
CA PRO A 343 39.38 6.07 14.08
C PRO A 343 38.81 5.14 15.16
N ILE A 344 37.54 5.33 15.50
CA ILE A 344 36.80 4.45 16.40
C ILE A 344 35.56 3.90 15.71
N ILE A 345 35.23 2.64 15.98
CA ILE A 345 34.07 1.97 15.39
C ILE A 345 32.84 2.23 16.26
N ILE A 346 31.72 2.52 15.62
CA ILE A 346 30.39 2.57 16.22
C ILE A 346 29.88 1.12 16.29
N GLU A 347 29.74 0.57 17.49
CA GLU A 347 29.18 -0.76 17.68
C GLU A 347 27.67 -0.76 17.47
N SER A 348 26.98 0.22 18.05
CA SER A 348 25.55 0.39 17.84
C SER A 348 25.09 1.81 18.07
N VAL A 349 24.00 2.19 17.40
CA VAL A 349 23.28 3.45 17.67
C VAL A 349 21.86 3.13 18.11
N ARG A 350 21.41 3.71 19.23
CA ARG A 350 20.08 3.45 19.79
C ARG A 350 19.32 4.74 20.03
N ILE A 351 18.04 4.72 19.67
CA ILE A 351 17.09 5.78 20.02
C ILE A 351 16.63 5.54 21.46
N LEU A 352 16.83 6.53 22.33
CA LEU A 352 16.40 6.45 23.72
C LEU A 352 14.95 6.93 23.82
N HIS A 353 14.03 5.99 24.05
CA HIS A 353 12.62 6.32 24.29
C HIS A 353 12.45 6.89 25.70
N LYS A 354 11.79 8.04 25.82
CA LYS A 354 11.24 8.49 27.11
C LYS A 354 10.06 7.59 27.45
N ASP A 355 10.12 6.96 28.62
CA ASP A 355 9.16 5.99 29.17
C ASP A 355 7.76 5.98 28.53
N GLY A 356 7.38 4.83 27.94
CA GLY A 356 5.97 4.46 27.75
C GLY A 356 5.43 4.31 26.32
N LEU A 357 6.19 4.60 25.26
CA LEU A 357 5.77 4.32 23.88
C LEU A 357 6.38 3.02 23.37
N LYS A 358 5.49 2.05 23.10
CA LYS A 358 5.76 0.65 22.74
C LYS A 358 6.86 0.48 21.69
N GLU A 359 7.76 -0.46 21.95
CA GLU A 359 8.53 -1.17 20.92
C GLU A 359 7.60 -1.60 19.80
N ARG A 360 7.95 -1.27 18.56
CA ARG A 360 7.15 -1.61 17.39
C ARG A 360 7.37 -3.09 17.05
N SER A 361 6.67 -3.99 17.74
CA SER A 361 6.32 -5.29 17.17
C SER A 361 5.26 -5.07 16.09
N ALA A 362 5.70 -4.75 14.87
CA ALA A 362 5.05 -5.11 13.61
C ALA A 362 5.81 -4.42 12.46
N ARG A 363 6.63 -5.22 11.78
CA ARG A 363 7.00 -4.97 10.39
C ARG A 363 5.70 -4.77 9.61
N PHE A 364 5.52 -3.58 9.04
CA PHE A 364 4.61 -3.44 7.90
C PHE A 364 5.39 -3.93 6.69
N GLU A 365 5.08 -5.14 6.24
CA GLU A 365 5.40 -5.57 4.88
C GLU A 365 4.69 -4.63 3.90
N LEU A 366 5.44 -4.27 2.86
CA LEU A 366 5.11 -3.29 1.81
C LEU A 366 3.84 -3.64 1.02
#